data_AF-E9G9E4-F1
#
_entry.id   AF-E9G9E4-F1
#
_cell.length_a   1.000
_cell.length_b   1.000
_cell.length_c   1.000
_cell.angle_alpha   90.00
_cell.angle_beta   90.00
_cell.angle_gamma   90.00
#
_symmetry.space_group_name_H-M   'P 1'
#
loop_
_entity.id
_entity.type
_entity.pdbx_description
1 polymer ?
#
loop_
_entity_poly.entity_id
_entity_poly.type
_entity_poly.pdbx_seq_one_letter_code
_entity_poly.pdbx_strand_id
1 'polypeptide(L)'
;MVRIVQKFGGTSLEGVSRLLNAAETVYRKWEKGFQVVVVVSAMAGVTNQLVELVKALGGDPQNPESDVVTSTGEQVTAGLLSVVVKNTVF
;
A
#
# COMPACT_ATOMS: atom_id res chain seq x y z
N MET A 1 -16.74 17.83 10.31
CA MET A 1 -16.02 17.06 9.27
C MET A 1 -15.56 15.74 9.91
N VAL A 2 -15.91 14.58 9.34
CA VAL A 2 -15.60 13.26 9.93
C VAL A 2 -14.31 12.71 9.33
N ARG A 3 -13.42 12.16 10.16
CA ARG A 3 -12.19 11.49 9.72
C ARG A 3 -12.36 9.98 9.72
N ILE A 4 -11.94 9.35 8.63
CA ILE A 4 -11.95 7.89 8.48
C ILE A 4 -10.56 7.39 8.10
N VAL A 5 -10.28 6.14 8.47
CA VAL A 5 -9.08 5.41 8.02
C VAL A 5 -9.54 4.27 7.13
N GLN A 6 -8.99 4.18 5.93
CA GLN A 6 -9.24 3.06 5.01
C GLN A 6 -7.96 2.25 4.84
N LYS A 7 -8.01 0.96 5.19
CA LYS A 7 -6.89 0.04 5.02
C LYS A 7 -7.11 -0.87 3.81
N PHE A 8 -6.13 -0.93 2.92
CA PHE A 8 -6.12 -1.84 1.77
C PHE A 8 -5.03 -2.91 1.96
N GLY A 9 -5.40 -4.18 1.86
CA GLY A 9 -4.44 -5.30 1.91
C GLY A 9 -3.78 -5.57 0.56
N GLY A 10 -2.76 -6.42 0.52
CA GLY A 10 -2.01 -6.70 -0.71
C GLY A 10 -2.87 -7.22 -1.86
N THR A 11 -3.85 -8.09 -1.58
CA THR A 11 -4.83 -8.57 -2.58
C THR A 11 -5.76 -7.46 -3.10
N SER A 12 -6.04 -6.44 -2.28
CA SER A 12 -6.78 -5.25 -2.70
C SER A 12 -5.93 -4.32 -3.59
N LEU A 13 -4.63 -4.57 -3.70
CA LEU A 13 -3.64 -3.75 -4.40
C LEU A 13 -2.86 -4.56 -5.44
N GLU A 14 -3.41 -5.70 -5.86
CA GLU A 14 -2.77 -6.59 -6.83
C GLU A 14 -2.85 -6.02 -8.25
N GLY A 15 -1.73 -5.43 -8.69
CA GLY A 15 -1.60 -4.84 -10.02
C GLY A 15 -2.30 -3.49 -10.17
N VAL A 16 -2.14 -2.90 -11.36
CA VAL A 16 -2.57 -1.53 -11.66
C VAL A 16 -4.08 -1.35 -11.53
N SER A 17 -4.89 -2.29 -12.07
CA SER A 17 -6.34 -2.17 -12.07
C SER A 17 -6.93 -2.14 -10.65
N ARG A 18 -6.39 -2.95 -9.72
CA ARG A 18 -6.81 -2.94 -8.31
C ARG A 18 -6.41 -1.64 -7.61
N LEU A 19 -5.23 -1.12 -7.92
CA LEU A 19 -4.74 0.14 -7.37
C LEU A 19 -5.59 1.34 -7.84
N LEU A 20 -6.03 1.35 -9.10
CA LEU A 20 -7.00 2.32 -9.63
C LEU A 20 -8.35 2.23 -8.89
N ASN A 21 -8.88 1.02 -8.69
CA ASN A 21 -10.14 0.81 -7.96
C ASN A 21 -10.04 1.26 -6.48
N ALA A 22 -8.89 1.04 -5.84
CA ALA A 22 -8.64 1.51 -4.48
C ALA A 22 -8.64 3.04 -4.42
N ALA A 23 -7.97 3.70 -5.37
CA ALA A 23 -7.96 5.16 -5.48
C ALA A 23 -9.37 5.73 -5.72
N GLU A 24 -10.16 5.12 -6.60
CA GLU A 24 -11.56 5.52 -6.83
C GLU A 24 -12.40 5.41 -5.54
N THR A 25 -12.19 4.33 -4.77
CA THR A 25 -12.88 4.13 -3.49
C THR A 25 -12.54 5.22 -2.48
N VAL A 26 -11.28 5.65 -2.42
CA VAL A 26 -10.82 6.75 -1.57
C VAL A 26 -11.44 8.07 -2.02
N TYR A 27 -11.41 8.35 -3.33
CA TYR A 27 -11.97 9.56 -3.91
C TYR A 27 -13.46 9.71 -3.61
N ARG A 28 -14.25 8.64 -3.83
CA ARG A 28 -15.70 8.63 -3.52
C ARG A 28 -16.01 8.91 -2.05
N LYS A 29 -15.10 8.63 -1.12
CA LYS A 29 -15.26 9.03 0.28
C LYS A 29 -14.89 10.48 0.50
N TRP A 30 -13.80 10.94 -0.10
CA TRP A 30 -13.41 12.33 -0.02
C TRP A 30 -14.49 13.27 -0.60
N GLU A 31 -15.09 12.94 -1.75
CA GLU A 31 -16.20 13.70 -2.34
C GLU A 31 -17.43 13.80 -1.42
N LYS A 32 -17.66 12.80 -0.57
CA LYS A 32 -18.73 12.82 0.43
C LYS A 32 -18.42 13.69 1.65
N GLY A 33 -17.31 14.44 1.63
CA GLY A 33 -16.90 15.37 2.69
C GLY A 33 -16.14 14.73 3.85
N PHE A 34 -15.65 13.49 3.70
CA PHE A 34 -14.81 12.84 4.71
C PHE A 34 -13.34 13.28 4.58
N GLN A 35 -12.65 13.40 5.72
CA GLN A 35 -11.19 13.40 5.75
C GLN A 35 -10.71 11.96 5.72
N VAL A 36 -9.97 11.56 4.68
CA VAL A 36 -9.56 10.17 4.49
C VAL A 36 -8.07 10.02 4.75
N VAL A 37 -7.72 9.12 5.68
CA VAL A 37 -6.35 8.60 5.83
C VAL A 37 -6.33 7.21 5.21
N VAL A 38 -5.32 6.94 4.39
CA VAL A 38 -5.19 5.64 3.72
C VAL A 38 -3.99 4.90 4.26
N VAL A 39 -4.19 3.63 4.62
CA VAL A 39 -3.13 2.70 5.02
C VAL A 39 -3.06 1.59 3.99
N VAL A 40 -1.87 1.30 3.49
CA VAL A 40 -1.65 0.25 2.49
C VAL A 40 -0.66 -0.76 3.01
N SER A 41 -0.87 -2.03 2.68
CA SER A 41 0.18 -3.04 2.72
C SER A 41 1.00 -2.97 1.42
N ALA A 42 2.10 -3.72 1.35
CA ALA A 42 2.75 -4.00 0.08
C ALA A 42 1.78 -4.70 -0.89
N MET A 43 1.99 -4.53 -2.19
CA MET A 43 1.24 -5.26 -3.23
C MET A 43 1.34 -6.78 -3.02
N ALA A 44 0.32 -7.52 -3.48
CA ALA A 44 0.24 -8.97 -3.30
C ALA A 44 1.56 -9.69 -3.66
N GLY A 45 2.02 -10.55 -2.75
CA GLY A 45 3.25 -11.34 -2.92
C GLY A 45 4.57 -10.59 -2.65
N VAL A 46 4.59 -9.26 -2.65
CA VAL A 46 5.83 -8.47 -2.52
C VAL A 46 6.49 -8.68 -1.16
N THR A 47 5.73 -8.66 -0.06
CA THR A 47 6.30 -8.92 1.28
C THR A 47 6.97 -10.29 1.34
N ASN A 48 6.34 -11.33 0.75
CA ASN A 48 6.92 -12.67 0.74
C ASN A 48 8.23 -12.68 -0.08
N GLN A 49 8.26 -12.04 -1.25
CA GLN A 49 9.48 -11.94 -2.06
C GLN A 49 10.63 -11.27 -1.29
N LEU A 50 10.34 -10.17 -0.58
CA LEU A 50 11.32 -9.44 0.22
C LEU A 50 11.84 -10.28 1.40
N VAL A 51 10.94 -10.98 2.09
CA VAL A 51 11.30 -11.90 3.18
C VAL A 51 12.17 -13.05 2.68
N GLU A 52 11.87 -13.62 1.51
CA GLU A 52 12.70 -14.68 0.94
C GLU A 52 14.10 -14.18 0.54
N LEU A 53 14.24 -12.94 0.08
CA LEU A 53 15.56 -12.34 -0.17
C LEU A 53 16.37 -12.18 1.12
N VAL A 54 15.74 -11.71 2.21
CA VAL A 54 16.39 -11.63 3.53
C VAL A 54 16.89 -13.00 3.97
N LYS A 55 16.04 -14.03 3.90
CA LYS A 55 16.40 -15.40 4.27
C LYS A 55 17.52 -15.96 3.40
N ALA A 56 17.49 -15.69 2.09
CA ALA A 56 18.51 -16.16 1.14
C ALA A 56 19.90 -15.58 1.46
N LEU A 57 19.96 -14.43 2.13
CA LEU A 57 21.20 -13.80 2.60
C LEU A 57 21.54 -14.18 4.05
N GLY A 58 20.84 -15.14 4.66
CA GLY A 58 21.06 -15.60 6.03
C GLY A 58 20.50 -14.67 7.11
N GLY A 59 19.64 -13.72 6.75
CA GLY A 59 18.99 -12.82 7.71
C GLY A 59 17.77 -13.43 8.39
N ASP A 60 17.47 -12.96 9.60
CA ASP A 60 16.22 -13.26 10.31
C ASP A 60 15.15 -12.22 9.93
N PRO A 61 13.98 -12.61 9.40
CA PRO A 61 12.87 -11.70 9.11
C PRO A 61 12.35 -10.90 10.31
N GLN A 62 12.72 -11.26 11.54
CA GLN A 62 12.33 -10.54 12.76
C GLN A 62 13.35 -9.47 13.19
N ASN A 63 14.48 -9.32 12.48
CA ASN A 63 15.48 -8.31 12.81
C ASN A 63 15.11 -6.92 12.25
N PRO A 64 15.59 -5.82 12.87
CA PRO A 64 15.31 -4.46 12.40
C PRO A 64 15.75 -4.19 10.96
N GLU A 65 16.84 -4.81 10.49
CA GLU A 65 17.30 -4.68 9.11
C GLU A 65 16.28 -5.27 8.13
N SER A 66 15.59 -6.34 8.53
CA SER A 66 14.55 -6.97 7.73
C SER A 66 13.31 -6.10 7.63
N ASP A 67 12.96 -5.37 8.70
CA ASP A 67 11.88 -4.36 8.68
C ASP A 67 12.17 -3.24 7.69
N VAL A 68 13.44 -2.80 7.61
CA VAL A 68 13.87 -1.84 6.57
C VAL A 68 13.59 -2.41 5.19
N VAL A 69 13.91 -3.69 4.93
CA VAL A 69 13.65 -4.33 3.64
C VAL A 69 12.16 -4.44 3.36
N THR A 70 11.36 -5.02 4.27
CA THR A 70 9.93 -5.27 4.04
C THR A 70 9.12 -3.98 3.93
N SER A 71 9.50 -2.93 4.67
CA SER A 71 8.83 -1.62 4.59
C SER A 71 8.94 -0.97 3.21
N THR A 72 9.96 -1.30 2.41
CA THR A 72 10.10 -0.77 1.04
C THR A 72 8.91 -1.12 0.16
N GLY A 73 8.33 -2.31 0.31
CA GLY A 73 7.14 -2.72 -0.45
C GLY A 73 5.92 -1.87 -0.12
N GLU A 74 5.77 -1.49 1.15
CA GLU A 74 4.69 -0.61 1.62
C GLU A 74 4.91 0.83 1.14
N GLN A 75 6.15 1.32 1.20
CA GLN A 75 6.53 2.64 0.69
C GLN A 75 6.27 2.78 -0.82
N VAL A 76 6.66 1.78 -1.61
CA VAL A 76 6.36 1.72 -3.05
C VAL A 76 4.85 1.80 -3.28
N THR A 77 4.07 1.01 -2.55
CA THR A 77 2.62 0.96 -2.72
C THR A 77 1.95 2.28 -2.34
N ALA A 78 2.41 2.93 -1.26
CA ALA A 78 1.92 4.25 -0.83
C ALA A 78 2.24 5.34 -1.88
N GLY A 79 3.45 5.31 -2.44
CA GLY A 79 3.87 6.20 -3.52
C GLY A 79 3.01 6.01 -4.77
N LEU A 80 2.83 4.78 -5.23
CA LEU A 80 2.02 4.46 -6.41
C LEU A 80 0.56 4.90 -6.24
N LEU A 81 -0.06 4.62 -5.09
CA LEU A 81 -1.42 5.07 -4.82
C LEU A 81 -1.52 6.60 -4.83
N SER A 82 -0.53 7.29 -4.26
CA SER A 82 -0.47 8.76 -4.26
C SER A 82 -0.34 9.34 -5.66
N VAL A 83 0.43 8.69 -6.56
CA VAL A 83 0.54 9.08 -7.97
C VAL A 83 -0.83 8.99 -8.64
N VAL A 84 -1.56 7.88 -8.44
CA VAL A 84 -2.89 7.70 -9.03
C VAL A 84 -3.88 8.73 -8.49
N VAL A 85 -3.96 8.90 -7.17
CA VAL A 85 -4.88 9.86 -6.54
C VAL A 85 -4.61 11.30 -6.99
N LYS A 86 -3.36 11.67 -7.29
CA LYS A 86 -3.02 13.02 -7.78
C LYS A 86 -3.32 13.23 -9.27
N ASN A 87 -3.15 12.19 -10.09
CA ASN A 87 -3.15 12.34 -11.55
C ASN A 87 -4.47 11.91 -12.21
N THR A 88 -5.33 11.19 -11.51
CA THR A 88 -6.62 10.71 -12.04
C THR A 88 -7.74 11.58 -11.48
N VAL A 89 -8.55 12.15 -12.39
CA VAL A 89 -9.87 12.70 -12.05
C VAL A 89 -10.85 11.53 -12.13
N PHE A 90 -11.55 11.26 -11.03
CA PHE A 90 -12.61 10.26 -10.97
C PHE A 90 -13.98 10.92 -11.11
#